data_AF-A0A4R6BF91-F1
#
_entry.id   AF-A0A4R6BF91-F1
#
_cell.length_a   1.000
_cell.length_b   1.000
_cell.length_c   1.000
_cell.angle_alpha   90.00
_cell.angle_beta   90.00
_cell.angle_gamma   90.00
#
_symmetry.space_group_name_H-M   'P 1'
#
loop_
_entity.id
_entity.type
_entity.pdbx_description
1 polymer ?
#
loop_
_entity_poly.entity_id
_entity_poly.type
_entity_poly.pdbx_seq_one_letter_code
_entity_poly.pdbx_strand_id
1 'polypeptide(L)'
;MLKDVTIEDITTTSIVQKSGITRSTFYTHYKDKYALFEDLVLYIYSEIINTLSFTLEISSHKEFLHQFKKNYMCTLNEPYNHQHIFKHIPPESRISAIRKGIDFSKEHFLEQFNNLKFESPLATEYAVNFFYQVYS
;
A
#
# COMPACT_ATOMS: atom_id res chain seq x y z
N MET A 1 17.23 9.25 -2.99
CA MET A 1 17.58 9.54 -1.58
C MET A 1 17.34 8.29 -0.76
N LEU A 2 16.10 7.84 -0.59
CA LEU A 2 15.76 6.59 0.13
C LEU A 2 16.24 5.29 -0.54
N LYS A 3 16.96 5.38 -1.66
CA LYS A 3 17.68 4.24 -2.24
C LYS A 3 19.03 4.01 -1.56
N ASP A 4 19.58 5.05 -0.94
CA ASP A 4 20.99 5.15 -0.58
C ASP A 4 21.20 5.44 0.91
N VAL A 5 20.22 6.05 1.60
CA VAL A 5 20.32 6.51 2.99
C VAL A 5 19.01 6.31 3.76
N THR A 6 19.09 6.29 5.10
CA THR A 6 17.91 6.15 5.97
C THR A 6 17.08 7.43 6.00
N ILE A 7 15.81 7.36 6.45
CA ILE A 7 15.03 8.58 6.68
C ILE A 7 15.67 9.49 7.73
N GLU A 8 16.41 8.92 8.68
CA GLU A 8 17.11 9.68 9.72
C GLU A 8 18.21 10.55 9.13
N ASP A 9 18.95 10.03 8.15
CA ASP A 9 20.02 10.74 7.45
C ASP A 9 19.49 11.84 6.51
N ILE A 10 18.22 11.74 6.09
CA ILE A 10 17.58 12.74 5.24
C ILE A 10 17.17 13.93 6.09
N THR A 11 17.58 15.13 5.67
CA THR A 11 17.17 16.39 6.29
C THR A 11 16.19 17.14 5.40
N THR A 12 15.31 17.95 5.97
CA THR A 12 14.46 18.86 5.18
C THR A 12 15.28 19.75 4.26
N THR A 13 16.45 20.21 4.71
CA THR A 13 17.41 20.98 3.88
C THR A 13 17.82 20.21 2.63
N SER A 14 18.20 18.93 2.78
CA SER A 14 18.60 18.10 1.64
C SER A 14 17.44 17.82 0.67
N ILE A 15 16.21 17.69 1.19
CA ILE A 15 15.00 17.51 0.37
C ILE A 15 14.77 18.75 -0.50
N VAL A 16 14.73 19.94 0.12
CA VAL A 16 14.42 21.18 -0.61
C VAL A 16 15.52 21.57 -1.59
N GLN A 17 16.78 21.28 -1.27
CA GLN A 17 17.90 21.47 -2.20
C GLN A 17 17.77 20.59 -3.44
N LYS A 18 17.34 19.33 -3.29
CA LYS A 18 17.15 18.42 -4.43
C LYS A 18 15.90 18.71 -5.23
N SER A 19 14.81 19.18 -4.60
CA SER A 19 13.56 19.47 -5.30
C SER A 19 13.49 20.87 -5.91
N GLY A 20 14.41 21.77 -5.55
CA GLY A 20 14.43 23.15 -6.04
C GLY A 20 13.35 24.05 -5.40
N ILE A 21 12.64 23.58 -4.38
CA ILE A 21 11.66 24.38 -3.63
C ILE A 21 12.32 25.08 -2.44
N THR A 22 11.62 26.04 -1.84
CA THR A 22 12.08 26.67 -0.59
C THR A 22 11.67 25.85 0.63
N ARG A 23 12.35 26.05 1.78
CA ARG A 23 11.90 25.50 3.07
C ARG A 23 10.49 25.98 3.44
N SER A 24 10.17 27.24 3.13
CA SER A 24 8.82 27.78 3.37
C SER A 24 7.77 26.99 2.58
N THR A 25 8.04 26.74 1.30
CA THR A 25 7.15 25.94 0.44
C THR A 25 6.99 24.52 0.97
N PHE A 26 8.07 23.88 1.41
CA PHE A 26 7.99 22.55 2.04
C PHE A 26 7.07 22.56 3.26
N TYR A 27 7.26 23.50 4.18
CA TYR A 27 6.50 23.57 5.43
C TYR A 27 5.04 24.03 5.24
N THR A 28 4.67 24.56 4.07
CA THR A 28 3.26 24.78 3.69
C THR A 28 2.51 23.46 3.53
N HIS A 29 3.19 22.39 3.08
CA HIS A 29 2.57 21.09 2.80
C HIS A 29 2.85 20.06 3.90
N TYR A 30 4.04 20.10 4.49
CA TYR A 30 4.52 19.05 5.38
C TYR A 30 5.09 19.63 6.66
N LYS A 31 4.58 19.18 7.81
CA LYS A 31 5.11 19.57 9.14
C LYS A 31 6.59 19.17 9.32
N ASP A 32 6.98 18.03 8.75
CA ASP A 32 8.32 17.44 8.84
C ASP A 32 8.57 16.44 7.70
N LYS A 33 9.78 15.87 7.66
CA LYS A 33 10.17 14.84 6.67
C LYS A 33 9.37 13.53 6.79
N TYR A 34 8.82 13.23 7.98
CA TYR A 34 8.04 12.02 8.20
C TYR A 34 6.65 12.15 7.61
N ALA A 35 6.03 13.33 7.66
CA ALA A 35 4.75 13.58 7.02
C ALA A 35 4.82 13.41 5.49
N LEU A 36 5.86 13.96 4.84
CA LEU A 36 6.12 13.70 3.42
C LEU A 36 6.32 12.20 3.14
N PHE A 37 7.01 11.53 4.06
CA PHE A 37 7.27 10.11 3.92
C PHE A 37 5.99 9.25 4.04
N GLU A 38 5.10 9.58 4.98
CA GLU A 38 3.79 8.93 5.10
C GLU A 38 2.97 9.10 3.80
N ASP A 39 2.96 10.30 3.21
CA ASP A 39 2.31 10.57 1.92
C ASP A 39 2.91 9.74 0.77
N LEU A 40 4.24 9.61 0.72
CA LEU A 40 4.90 8.76 -0.27
C LEU A 40 4.46 7.29 -0.15
N VAL A 41 4.31 6.79 1.08
CA VAL A 41 3.84 5.42 1.28
C VAL A 41 2.38 5.27 0.85
N LEU A 42 1.52 6.22 1.20
CA LEU A 42 0.13 6.22 0.75
C LEU A 42 0.03 6.26 -0.78
N TYR A 43 0.88 7.05 -1.44
CA TYR A 43 0.98 7.07 -2.90
C TYR A 43 1.33 5.68 -3.46
N ILE A 44 2.34 4.99 -2.91
CA ILE A 44 2.69 3.62 -3.33
C ILE A 44 1.49 2.67 -3.16
N TYR A 45 0.75 2.75 -2.03
CA TYR A 45 -0.45 1.94 -1.85
C TYR A 45 -1.57 2.28 -2.82
N SER A 46 -1.73 3.56 -3.19
CA SER A 46 -2.73 3.96 -4.18
C SER A 46 -2.43 3.38 -5.56
N GLU A 47 -1.15 3.35 -5.96
CA GLU A 47 -0.71 2.69 -7.20
C GLU A 47 -1.01 1.19 -7.15
N ILE A 48 -0.72 0.53 -6.03
CA ILE A 48 -1.06 -0.90 -5.84
C ILE A 48 -2.54 -1.12 -6.05
N ILE A 49 -3.40 -0.34 -5.39
CA ILE A 49 -4.85 -0.50 -5.47
C ILE A 49 -5.36 -0.28 -6.89
N ASN A 50 -4.84 0.73 -7.61
CA ASN A 50 -5.21 0.99 -8.99
C ASN A 50 -4.84 -0.16 -9.95
N THR A 51 -3.86 -1.00 -9.59
CA THR A 51 -3.53 -2.21 -10.37
C THR A 51 -4.39 -3.43 -10.04
N LEU A 52 -5.11 -3.41 -8.91
CA LEU A 52 -5.99 -4.51 -8.53
C LEU A 52 -7.21 -4.52 -9.44
N SER A 53 -7.43 -5.64 -10.10
CA SER A 53 -8.60 -5.83 -10.97
C SER A 53 -9.22 -7.18 -10.67
N PHE A 54 -10.45 -7.17 -10.21
CA PHE A 54 -11.36 -8.30 -10.38
C PHE A 54 -12.21 -8.03 -11.62
N THR A 55 -12.22 -8.96 -12.58
CA THR A 55 -13.13 -8.82 -13.73
C THR A 55 -14.55 -9.10 -13.26
N LEU A 56 -15.51 -8.27 -13.66
CA LEU A 56 -16.91 -8.34 -13.21
C LEU A 56 -17.62 -9.63 -13.63
N GLU A 57 -17.14 -10.30 -14.68
CA GLU A 57 -17.66 -11.58 -15.16
C GLU A 57 -16.69 -12.70 -14.80
N ILE A 58 -16.92 -13.34 -13.65
CA ILE A 58 -16.20 -14.55 -13.26
C ILE A 58 -17.01 -15.74 -13.74
N SER A 59 -16.48 -16.47 -14.72
CA SER A 59 -17.18 -17.61 -15.33
C SER A 59 -17.02 -18.92 -14.55
N SER A 60 -16.04 -19.00 -13.62
CA SER A 60 -15.78 -20.20 -12.83
C SER A 60 -15.04 -19.94 -11.52
N HIS A 61 -15.18 -20.87 -10.56
CA HIS A 61 -14.40 -20.85 -9.31
C HIS A 61 -12.88 -20.85 -9.53
N LYS A 62 -12.41 -21.53 -10.59
CA LYS A 62 -10.98 -21.56 -10.96
C LYS A 62 -10.48 -20.18 -11.39
N GLU A 63 -11.30 -19.45 -12.14
CA GLU A 63 -11.01 -18.10 -12.59
C GLU A 63 -11.01 -17.10 -11.42
N PHE A 64 -11.96 -17.24 -10.49
CA PHE A 64 -11.96 -16.51 -9.22
C PHE A 64 -10.65 -16.72 -8.44
N LEU A 65 -10.27 -17.97 -8.19
CA LEU A 65 -9.05 -18.29 -7.46
C LEU A 65 -7.79 -17.77 -8.16
N HIS A 66 -7.77 -17.78 -9.50
CA HIS A 66 -6.66 -17.25 -10.27
C HIS A 66 -6.52 -15.73 -10.11
N GLN A 67 -7.62 -14.97 -10.24
CA GLN A 67 -7.62 -13.52 -10.07
C GLN A 67 -7.33 -13.13 -8.63
N PHE A 68 -7.90 -13.84 -7.66
CA PHE A 68 -7.62 -13.64 -6.25
C PHE A 68 -6.14 -13.84 -5.94
N LYS A 69 -5.54 -14.95 -6.39
CA LYS A 69 -4.11 -15.22 -6.23
C LYS A 69 -3.25 -14.14 -6.90
N LYS A 70 -3.63 -13.69 -8.11
CA LYS A 70 -2.92 -12.62 -8.83
C LYS A 70 -2.94 -11.31 -8.03
N ASN A 71 -4.12 -10.88 -7.59
CA ASN A 71 -4.28 -9.64 -6.82
C ASN A 71 -3.53 -9.72 -5.48
N TYR A 72 -3.60 -10.85 -4.77
CA TYR A 72 -2.82 -11.08 -3.55
C TYR A 72 -1.31 -10.99 -3.79
N MET A 73 -0.80 -11.63 -4.86
CA MET A 73 0.61 -11.55 -5.21
C MET A 73 1.04 -10.13 -5.59
N CYS A 74 0.19 -9.34 -6.27
CA CYS A 74 0.45 -7.93 -6.57
C CYS A 74 0.57 -7.10 -5.29
N THR A 75 -0.34 -7.29 -4.32
CA THR A 75 -0.29 -6.59 -3.03
C THR A 75 0.98 -6.90 -2.25
N LEU A 76 1.54 -8.11 -2.37
CA LEU A 76 2.80 -8.49 -1.71
C LEU A 76 4.06 -8.06 -2.49
N ASN A 77 4.03 -8.18 -3.82
CA ASN A 77 5.20 -7.92 -4.65
C ASN A 77 5.54 -6.43 -4.74
N GLU A 78 4.57 -5.52 -4.73
CA GLU A 78 4.90 -4.10 -4.86
C GLU A 78 5.61 -3.50 -3.63
N PRO A 79 5.16 -3.76 -2.39
CA PRO A 79 5.94 -3.39 -1.21
C PRO A 79 7.36 -4.01 -1.24
N TYR A 80 7.49 -5.22 -1.78
CA TYR A 80 8.78 -5.88 -1.97
C TYR A 80 9.65 -5.20 -3.04
N ASN A 81 9.10 -4.77 -4.17
CA ASN A 81 9.81 -3.97 -5.18
C ASN A 81 10.31 -2.65 -4.60
N HIS A 82 9.51 -2.08 -3.70
CA HIS A 82 9.82 -0.90 -2.93
C HIS A 82 10.54 -1.19 -1.59
N GLN A 83 11.03 -2.41 -1.35
CA GLN A 83 11.67 -2.80 -0.08
C GLN A 83 12.82 -1.86 0.30
N HIS A 84 13.46 -1.25 -0.70
CA HIS A 84 14.52 -0.29 -0.47
C HIS A 84 14.07 0.98 0.24
N ILE A 85 12.82 1.38 0.05
CA ILE A 85 12.17 2.45 0.80
C ILE A 85 11.82 1.93 2.20
N PHE A 86 11.19 0.76 2.29
CA PHE A 86 10.70 0.21 3.54
C PHE A 86 11.79 -0.15 4.57
N LYS A 87 12.95 -0.61 4.11
CA LYS A 87 14.10 -0.94 4.98
C LYS A 87 14.70 0.28 5.70
N HIS A 88 14.39 1.49 5.21
CA HIS A 88 14.89 2.75 5.74
C HIS A 88 13.88 3.51 6.61
N ILE A 89 12.76 2.86 6.95
CA ILE A 89 11.69 3.37 7.82
C ILE A 89 11.80 2.72 9.21
N PRO A 90 11.66 3.48 10.31
CA PRO A 90 11.52 2.92 11.65
C PRO A 90 10.42 1.86 11.74
N PRO A 91 10.59 0.78 12.51
CA PRO A 91 9.60 -0.30 12.62
C PRO A 91 8.18 0.19 12.94
N GLU A 92 8.03 1.13 13.88
CA GLU A 92 6.72 1.71 14.26
C GLU A 92 6.00 2.35 13.06
N SER A 93 6.71 3.21 12.32
CA SER A 93 6.18 3.89 11.15
C SER A 93 5.90 2.93 10.00
N ARG A 94 6.69 1.86 9.87
CA ARG A 94 6.47 0.78 8.91
C ARG A 94 5.17 0.04 9.19
N ILE A 95 4.95 -0.37 10.44
CA ILE A 95 3.72 -1.04 10.87
C ILE A 95 2.52 -0.12 10.66
N SER A 96 2.62 1.14 11.08
CA SER A 96 1.57 2.13 10.87
C SER A 96 1.22 2.32 9.39
N ALA A 97 2.23 2.43 8.52
CA ALA A 97 2.00 2.62 7.08
C ALA A 97 1.44 1.37 6.40
N ILE A 98 1.85 0.17 6.83
CA ILE A 98 1.25 -1.11 6.39
C ILE A 98 -0.21 -1.19 6.81
N ARG A 99 -0.52 -0.87 8.08
CA ARG A 99 -1.90 -0.84 8.58
C ARG A 99 -2.77 0.13 7.80
N LYS A 100 -2.28 1.37 7.58
CA LYS A 100 -2.97 2.37 6.76
C LYS A 100 -3.24 1.87 5.33
N GLY A 101 -2.27 1.19 4.70
CA GLY A 101 -2.45 0.60 3.37
C GLY A 101 -3.52 -0.49 3.34
N ILE A 102 -3.57 -1.35 4.37
CA ILE A 102 -4.61 -2.38 4.53
C ILE A 102 -5.97 -1.73 4.75
N ASP A 103 -6.07 -0.77 5.66
CA ASP A 103 -7.32 -0.07 5.95
C ASP A 103 -7.84 0.69 4.72
N PHE A 104 -6.95 1.36 3.98
CA PHE A 104 -7.28 2.09 2.76
C PHE A 104 -7.76 1.17 1.63
N SER A 105 -7.18 -0.03 1.50
CA SER A 105 -7.60 -1.00 0.47
C SER A 105 -8.85 -1.78 0.84
N LYS A 106 -9.19 -1.88 2.12
CA LYS A 106 -10.30 -2.72 2.64
C LYS A 106 -11.65 -2.39 2.01
N GLU A 107 -12.03 -1.12 1.97
CA GLU A 107 -13.33 -0.73 1.42
C GLU A 107 -13.42 -1.04 -0.08
N HIS A 108 -12.33 -0.81 -0.82
CA HIS A 108 -12.26 -1.11 -2.24
C HIS A 108 -12.36 -2.61 -2.53
N PHE A 109 -11.68 -3.44 -1.72
CA PHE A 109 -11.81 -4.89 -1.81
C PHE A 109 -13.23 -5.36 -1.48
N LEU A 110 -13.86 -4.83 -0.42
CA LEU A 110 -15.23 -5.18 -0.06
C LEU A 110 -16.23 -4.78 -1.14
N GLU A 111 -16.06 -3.62 -1.77
CA GLU A 111 -16.90 -3.17 -2.87
C GLU A 111 -16.76 -4.08 -4.09
N GLN A 112 -15.53 -4.35 -4.55
CA GLN A 112 -15.30 -5.27 -5.67
C GLN A 112 -15.86 -6.66 -5.37
N PHE A 113 -15.71 -7.12 -4.13
CA PHE A 113 -16.20 -8.42 -3.70
C PHE A 113 -17.72 -8.54 -3.64
N ASN A 114 -18.42 -7.53 -3.11
CA ASN A 114 -19.87 -7.49 -3.10
C ASN A 114 -20.45 -7.42 -4.52
N ASN A 115 -19.70 -6.82 -5.46
CA ASN A 115 -20.07 -6.76 -6.87
C ASN A 115 -19.82 -8.07 -7.63
N LEU A 116 -18.99 -8.97 -7.09
CA LEU A 116 -18.88 -10.33 -7.62
C LEU A 116 -20.17 -11.08 -7.29
N LYS A 117 -20.99 -11.33 -8.31
CA LYS A 117 -22.18 -12.20 -8.22
C LYS A 117 -21.77 -13.68 -8.05
N PHE A 118 -20.97 -13.99 -7.04
CA PHE A 118 -20.42 -15.32 -6.79
C PHE A 118 -20.82 -15.79 -5.39
N GLU A 119 -21.83 -16.66 -5.31
CA GLU A 119 -22.24 -17.29 -4.05
C GLU A 119 -21.25 -18.41 -3.70
N SER A 120 -20.42 -18.21 -2.67
CA SER A 120 -19.53 -19.25 -2.16
C SER A 120 -19.25 -19.10 -0.67
N PRO A 121 -19.28 -20.18 0.14
CA PRO A 121 -18.87 -20.15 1.55
C PRO A 121 -17.40 -19.76 1.75
N LEU A 122 -16.54 -20.07 0.77
CA LEU A 122 -15.12 -19.70 0.76
C LEU A 122 -14.92 -18.18 0.67
N ALA A 123 -15.91 -17.46 0.14
CA ALA A 123 -15.86 -16.03 -0.06
C ALA A 123 -15.63 -15.28 1.28
N THR A 124 -16.39 -15.67 2.31
CA THR A 124 -16.29 -15.07 3.65
C THR A 124 -15.00 -15.49 4.37
N GLU A 125 -14.62 -16.77 4.26
CA GLU A 125 -13.45 -17.33 4.94
C GLU A 125 -12.13 -16.75 4.41
N TYR A 126 -12.06 -16.47 3.10
CA TYR A 126 -10.92 -15.79 2.48
C TYR A 126 -10.87 -14.28 2.78
N ALA A 127 -12.01 -13.59 2.82
CA ALA A 127 -12.05 -12.20 3.27
C ALA A 127 -11.53 -12.08 4.71
N VAL A 128 -11.92 -13.02 5.59
CA VAL A 128 -11.42 -13.09 6.98
C VAL A 128 -9.92 -13.38 7.03
N ASN A 129 -9.42 -14.35 6.26
CA ASN A 129 -7.99 -14.70 6.24
C ASN A 129 -7.10 -13.64 5.60
N PHE A 130 -7.59 -12.88 4.62
CA PHE A 130 -6.90 -11.74 4.01
C PHE A 130 -6.57 -10.65 5.05
N PHE A 131 -7.45 -10.46 6.05
CA PHE A 131 -7.20 -9.51 7.15
C PHE A 131 -6.51 -10.13 8.36
N TYR A 132 -6.72 -11.43 8.67
CA TYR A 132 -6.18 -12.04 9.89
C TYR A 132 -4.68 -12.39 9.82
N GLN A 133 -4.15 -12.82 8.67
CA GLN A 133 -2.73 -13.22 8.57
C GLN A 133 -1.74 -12.06 8.64
N VAL A 134 -2.20 -10.80 8.58
CA VAL A 134 -1.32 -9.63 8.72
C VAL A 134 -1.11 -9.24 10.20
N TYR A 135 -1.78 -9.92 11.14
CA TYR A 135 -1.75 -9.59 12.57
C TYR A 135 -1.34 -10.76 13.49
N SER A 136 -0.87 -11.88 12.93
CA SER A 136 -0.31 -13.03 13.67
C SER A 136 1.13 -13.28 13.27
#